data_AF-A0A8J6QJ43-F1
#
_entry.id   AF-A0A8J6QJ43-F1
#
_cell.length_a   1.000
_cell.length_b   1.000
_cell.length_c   1.000
_cell.angle_alpha   90.00
_cell.angle_beta   90.00
_cell.angle_gamma   90.00
#
_symmetry.space_group_name_H-M   'P 1'
#
loop_
_entity.id
_entity.type
_entity.pdbx_description
1 polymer ?
#
loop_
_entity_poly.entity_id
_entity_poly.type
_entity_poly.pdbx_seq_one_letter_code
_entity_poly.pdbx_strand_id
1 'polypeptide(L)'
;MAEPKPKRRRSAVEPESQWLAEVEQLSFNEARTALELAMAKLQSSELEVEEMATLYRRAEAYANRCSAVLQGVEQDVIEWDSPTT
;
A
#
# COMPACT_ATOMS: atom_id res chain seq x y z
N MET A 1 -30.54 38.54 13.75
CA MET A 1 -29.14 38.16 13.47
C MET A 1 -28.94 36.76 14.00
N ALA A 2 -28.90 35.75 13.13
CA ALA A 2 -28.60 34.37 13.52
C ALA A 2 -27.36 33.93 12.74
N GLU A 3 -26.25 33.72 13.43
CA GLU A 3 -25.01 33.23 12.83
C GLU A 3 -25.11 31.72 12.56
N PRO A 4 -24.64 31.20 11.40
CA PRO A 4 -24.66 29.78 11.14
C PRO A 4 -23.39 29.11 11.71
N LYS A 5 -23.58 28.07 12.53
CA LYS A 5 -22.49 27.22 13.04
C LYS A 5 -21.89 26.35 11.92
N PRO A 6 -20.56 26.32 11.73
CA PRO A 6 -19.92 25.45 10.76
C PRO A 6 -19.91 23.99 11.28
N LYS A 7 -20.71 23.12 10.65
CA LYS A 7 -20.60 21.67 10.83
C LYS A 7 -19.31 21.22 10.16
N ARG A 8 -18.24 21.03 10.96
CA ARG A 8 -17.04 20.30 10.55
C ARG A 8 -17.46 18.91 10.09
N ARG A 9 -17.49 18.70 8.78
CA ARG A 9 -17.53 17.37 8.17
C ARG A 9 -16.22 16.68 8.57
N ARG A 10 -16.28 15.79 9.56
CA ARG A 10 -15.24 14.76 9.71
C ARG A 10 -15.37 13.90 8.47
N SER A 11 -14.47 14.10 7.53
CA SER A 11 -14.31 13.29 6.33
C SER A 11 -14.20 11.83 6.78
N ALA A 12 -15.25 11.05 6.55
CA ALA A 12 -15.13 9.60 6.65
C ALA A 12 -14.12 9.21 5.58
N VAL A 13 -12.92 8.81 6.00
CA VAL A 13 -11.91 8.24 5.12
C VAL A 13 -12.57 7.00 4.50
N GLU A 14 -12.69 6.99 3.17
CA GLU A 14 -13.35 5.88 2.47
C GLU A 14 -12.59 4.58 2.74
N PRO A 15 -13.28 3.44 2.83
CA PRO A 15 -12.66 2.16 3.20
C PRO A 15 -11.52 1.75 2.25
N GLU A 16 -11.53 2.20 0.98
CA GLU A 16 -10.40 2.00 0.06
C GLU A 16 -9.13 2.72 0.49
N SER A 17 -9.25 3.93 1.04
CA SER A 17 -8.11 4.69 1.53
C SER A 17 -7.50 4.09 2.79
N GLN A 18 -8.30 3.41 3.61
CA GLN A 18 -7.83 2.85 4.88
C GLN A 18 -6.89 1.65 4.67
N TRP A 19 -7.27 0.68 3.83
CA TRP A 19 -6.41 -0.49 3.62
C TRP A 19 -5.12 -0.13 2.85
N LEU A 20 -5.16 0.88 1.96
CA LEU A 20 -3.96 1.37 1.30
C LEU A 20 -2.97 1.97 2.31
N ALA A 21 -3.47 2.75 3.27
CA ALA A 21 -2.64 3.27 4.36
C ALA A 21 -2.05 2.16 5.24
N GLU A 22 -2.76 1.05 5.42
CA GLU A 22 -2.22 -0.14 6.12
C GLU A 22 -1.10 -0.81 5.32
N VAL A 23 -1.22 -0.90 3.98
CA VAL A 23 -0.16 -1.42 3.11
C VAL A 23 1.11 -0.58 3.20
N GLU A 24 0.98 0.74 3.25
CA GLU A 24 2.12 1.66 3.37
C GLU A 24 2.93 1.45 4.65
N GLN A 25 2.31 0.93 5.71
CA GLN A 25 2.97 0.67 6.99
C GLN A 25 3.73 -0.66 7.04
N LEU A 26 3.51 -1.55 6.06
CA LEU A 26 4.17 -2.86 6.04
C LEU A 26 5.68 -2.73 5.85
N SER A 27 6.44 -3.58 6.52
CA SER A 27 7.85 -3.83 6.18
C SER A 27 7.96 -4.51 4.81
N PHE A 28 9.18 -4.55 4.26
CA PHE A 28 9.44 -5.26 3.00
C PHE A 28 9.00 -6.73 3.05
N ASN A 29 9.36 -7.45 4.12
CA ASN A 29 9.06 -8.88 4.24
C ASN A 29 7.54 -9.13 4.38
N GLU A 30 6.83 -8.26 5.11
CA GLU A 30 5.37 -8.36 5.24
C GLU A 30 4.69 -8.09 3.90
N ALA A 31 5.07 -7.01 3.21
CA ALA A 31 4.53 -6.67 1.89
C ALA A 31 4.82 -7.77 0.87
N ARG A 32 6.04 -8.33 0.86
CA ARG A 32 6.42 -9.44 -0.01
C ARG A 32 5.61 -10.70 0.27
N THR A 33 5.46 -11.08 1.54
CA THR A 33 4.67 -12.26 1.92
C THR A 33 3.22 -12.09 1.50
N ALA A 34 2.65 -10.90 1.72
CA ALA A 34 1.27 -10.60 1.30
C ALA A 34 1.13 -10.63 -0.23
N LEU A 35 2.12 -10.15 -0.98
CA LEU A 35 2.18 -10.24 -2.44
C LEU A 35 2.21 -11.69 -2.90
N GLU A 36 3.09 -12.52 -2.35
CA GLU A 36 3.22 -13.95 -2.70
C GLU A 36 1.88 -14.68 -2.47
N LEU A 37 1.19 -14.40 -1.36
CA LEU A 37 -0.13 -14.95 -1.08
C LEU A 37 -1.21 -14.46 -2.06
N ALA A 38 -1.19 -13.17 -2.42
CA ALA A 38 -2.12 -12.61 -3.40
C ALA A 38 -1.90 -13.22 -4.79
N MET A 39 -0.64 -13.40 -5.20
CA MET A 39 -0.27 -14.04 -6.46
C MET A 39 -0.68 -15.51 -6.50
N ALA A 40 -0.45 -16.26 -5.42
CA ALA A 40 -0.87 -17.65 -5.34
C ALA A 40 -2.39 -17.80 -5.51
N LYS A 41 -3.17 -16.89 -4.92
CA LYS A 41 -4.63 -16.85 -5.11
C LYS A 41 -5.02 -16.49 -6.54
N LEU A 42 -4.38 -15.48 -7.12
CA LEU A 42 -4.59 -15.07 -8.52
C LEU A 42 -4.31 -16.20 -9.53
N GLN A 43 -3.38 -17.10 -9.19
CA GLN A 43 -2.99 -18.24 -9.99
C GLN A 43 -3.80 -19.51 -9.71
N SER A 44 -4.72 -19.48 -8.75
CA SER A 44 -5.58 -20.61 -8.42
C SER A 44 -6.57 -20.89 -9.55
N SER A 45 -6.75 -22.17 -9.90
CA SER A 45 -7.79 -22.62 -10.82
C SER A 45 -9.21 -22.51 -10.25
N GLU A 46 -9.33 -22.25 -8.95
CA GLU A 46 -10.60 -22.11 -8.23
C GLU A 46 -10.99 -20.64 -7.98
N LEU A 47 -10.29 -19.69 -8.63
CA LEU A 47 -10.53 -18.27 -8.40
C LEU A 47 -11.82 -17.79 -9.07
N GLU A 48 -12.70 -17.19 -8.27
CA GLU A 48 -13.91 -16.53 -8.76
C GLU A 48 -13.57 -15.20 -9.44
N VAL A 49 -14.22 -14.92 -10.59
CA VAL A 49 -13.95 -13.74 -11.42
C VAL A 49 -14.18 -12.43 -10.64
N GLU A 50 -15.15 -12.43 -9.74
CA GLU A 50 -15.51 -11.28 -8.89
C GLU A 50 -14.38 -10.91 -7.92
N GLU A 51 -13.56 -11.88 -7.52
CA GLU A 51 -12.43 -11.67 -6.61
C GLU A 51 -11.15 -11.22 -7.33
N MET A 52 -11.04 -11.48 -8.65
CA MET A 52 -9.84 -11.19 -9.44
C MET A 52 -9.43 -9.72 -9.39
N ALA A 53 -10.37 -8.80 -9.64
CA ALA A 53 -10.06 -7.36 -9.68
C ALA A 53 -9.57 -6.84 -8.33
N THR A 54 -10.15 -7.35 -7.23
CA THR A 54 -9.75 -6.97 -5.88
C THR A 54 -8.38 -7.54 -5.52
N LEU A 55 -8.14 -8.81 -5.83
CA LEU A 55 -6.84 -9.44 -5.61
C LEU A 55 -5.73 -8.79 -6.44
N TYR A 56 -6.02 -8.43 -7.69
CA TYR A 56 -5.07 -7.74 -8.56
C TYR A 56 -4.66 -6.39 -7.96
N ARG A 57 -5.62 -5.55 -7.55
CA ARG A 57 -5.32 -4.25 -6.91
C ARG A 57 -4.50 -4.40 -5.63
N ARG A 58 -4.79 -5.43 -4.84
CA ARG A 58 -3.98 -5.73 -3.63
C ARG A 58 -2.56 -6.15 -3.99
N ALA A 59 -2.40 -7.05 -4.95
CA ALA A 59 -1.09 -7.47 -5.42
C ALA A 59 -0.27 -6.27 -5.94
N GLU A 60 -0.89 -5.39 -6.72
CA GLU A 60 -0.24 -4.17 -7.20
C GLU A 60 0.20 -3.25 -6.05
N ALA A 61 -0.67 -3.03 -5.06
CA ALA A 61 -0.32 -2.23 -3.88
C ALA A 61 0.87 -2.83 -3.08
N TYR A 62 0.89 -4.16 -2.88
CA TYR A 62 2.01 -4.82 -2.21
C TYR A 62 3.31 -4.75 -3.01
N ALA A 63 3.25 -4.90 -4.34
CA ALA A 63 4.40 -4.76 -5.22
C ALA A 63 4.98 -3.34 -5.22
N ASN A 64 4.12 -2.33 -5.25
CA ASN A 64 4.50 -0.93 -5.12
C ASN A 64 5.17 -0.66 -3.78
N ARG A 65 4.63 -1.20 -2.68
CA ARG A 65 5.26 -1.08 -1.36
C ARG A 65 6.65 -1.72 -1.31
N CYS A 66 6.80 -2.92 -1.86
CA CYS A 66 8.11 -3.58 -1.95
C CYS A 66 9.13 -2.70 -2.69
N SER A 67 8.72 -2.14 -3.83
CA SER A 67 9.57 -1.25 -4.63
C SER A 67 9.95 0.01 -3.86
N ALA A 68 9.00 0.65 -3.18
CA ALA A 68 9.25 1.84 -2.38
C ALA A 68 10.26 1.61 -1.24
N VAL A 69 10.18 0.46 -0.56
CA VAL A 69 11.17 0.13 0.49
C VAL A 69 12.55 -0.07 -0.11
N LEU A 70 12.67 -0.79 -1.23
CA LEU A 70 13.95 -1.01 -1.88
C LEU A 70 14.58 0.30 -2.40
N GLN A 71 13.78 1.19 -2.98
CA GLN A 71 14.24 2.52 -3.39
C GLN A 71 14.75 3.36 -2.21
N GLY A 72 14.07 3.28 -1.05
CA GLY A 72 14.55 3.93 0.17
C GLY A 72 15.92 3.40 0.61
N VAL A 73 16.08 2.07 0.63
CA VAL A 73 17.37 1.43 0.97
C VAL A 73 18.46 1.80 -0.03
N GLU A 74 18.15 1.83 -1.33
CA GLU A 74 19.09 2.27 -2.38
C GLU A 74 19.57 3.71 -2.13
N GLN A 75 18.63 4.62 -1.83
CA GLN A 75 18.95 6.01 -1.53
C GLN A 75 19.82 6.14 -0.27
N ASP A 76 19.50 5.41 0.81
CA ASP A 76 20.29 5.41 2.05
C ASP A 76 21.74 4.97 1.78
N VAL A 77 21.95 3.94 0.95
CA VAL A 77 23.28 3.46 0.58
C VAL A 77 24.05 4.51 -0.23
N ILE A 78 23.40 5.17 -1.20
CA ILE A 78 24.01 6.24 -1.99
C ILE A 78 24.45 7.42 -1.09
N GLU A 79 23.62 7.78 -0.11
CA GLU A 79 23.95 8.85 0.85
C GLU A 79 25.12 8.48 1.76
N TRP A 80 25.22 7.22 2.19
CA TRP A 80 26.33 6.75 3.04
C TRP A 80 27.65 6.62 2.28
N ASP A 81 27.61 6.26 1.00
CA ASP A 81 28.80 6.14 0.15
C ASP A 81 29.28 7.50 -0.40
N SER A 82 28.49 8.56 -0.22
CA SER A 82 28.90 9.92 -0.58
C SER A 82 29.96 10.39 0.41
N PRO A 83 31.22 10.62 -0.01
CA PRO A 83 32.27 11.08 0.88
C PRO A 83 31.87 12.45 1.42
N THR A 84 31.62 12.52 2.74
CA THR A 84 31.37 13.76 3.46
C THR A 84 32.43 14.79 3.06
N THR A 85 32.03 15.78 2.26
CA THR A 85 32.87 16.94 1.91
C THR A 85 32.76 17.99 3.01
#